data_AF-A0A9W7XTF2-F1
#
_entry.id   AF-A0A9W7XTF2-F1
#
_cell.length_a   1.000
_cell.length_b   1.000
_cell.length_c   1.000
_cell.angle_alpha   90.00
_cell.angle_beta   90.00
_cell.angle_gamma   90.00
#
_symmetry.space_group_name_H-M   'P 1'
#
loop_
_entity.id
_entity.type
_entity.pdbx_description
1 polymer ?
#
loop_
_entity_poly.entity_id
_entity_poly.type
_entity_poly.pdbx_seq_one_letter_code
_entity_poly.pdbx_strand_id
1 'polypeptide(L)'
;MDIADLKMLFLYNAPPNHSWAPFSTNDDSNNIEFTKLKHLRVGYHANHGANHIAVPHRDGHPWKLHFPSLESIEIGCTESICPLLEYMVLPSHMKKITIEMKLEHFQHYAAVRLPVANEIVLKVHPFSRGDPAGFVAINRMLDDAQGSNNVELDIKHRRMSMPPNSITSTAITRLLVAGPTSVDTMFGLIQQLPNLVGLIFHTLNMDSVQTDISVPEADDHATVEPYNTKLTGMAINYMKGNHSPDLAAAIAKHLLLKIPTLTKFFAHQTPVQLVHNFVETYSQQYPHLSSIEFGLRDDADSANSNWIMKKLYH
;
A
#
# COMPACT_ATOMS: atom_id res chain seq x y z
N MET A 1 38.25 -3.63 -7.75
CA MET A 1 37.44 -2.63 -7.06
C MET A 1 37.23 -3.15 -5.66
N ASP A 2 37.70 -2.44 -4.64
CA ASP A 2 37.49 -2.87 -3.26
C ASP A 2 35.99 -2.75 -2.93
N ILE A 3 35.37 -3.87 -2.59
CA ILE A 3 33.96 -3.93 -2.19
C ILE A 3 33.71 -3.01 -0.98
N ALA A 4 34.75 -2.75 -0.19
CA ALA A 4 34.71 -1.84 0.95
C ALA A 4 34.31 -0.39 0.59
N ASP A 5 34.44 0.03 -0.67
CA ASP A 5 34.07 1.40 -1.11
C ASP A 5 32.74 1.48 -1.87
N LEU A 6 32.06 0.35 -2.07
CA LEU A 6 30.82 0.30 -2.84
C LEU A 6 29.67 1.00 -2.11
N LYS A 7 29.20 2.13 -2.66
CA LYS A 7 28.07 2.91 -2.10
C LYS A 7 26.72 2.57 -2.71
N MET A 8 26.72 2.07 -3.94
CA MET A 8 25.50 1.75 -4.68
C MET A 8 25.68 0.42 -5.40
N LEU A 9 24.69 -0.46 -5.29
CA LEU A 9 24.69 -1.76 -5.95
C LEU A 9 23.34 -1.98 -6.61
N PHE A 10 23.39 -2.26 -7.91
CA PHE A 10 22.24 -2.61 -8.73
C PHE A 10 22.43 -4.03 -9.25
N LEU A 11 21.56 -4.94 -8.83
CA LEU A 11 21.55 -6.32 -9.27
C LEU A 11 20.27 -6.57 -10.04
N TYR A 12 20.40 -6.82 -11.34
CA TYR A 12 19.29 -7.20 -12.19
C TYR A 12 19.57 -8.55 -12.83
N ASN A 13 18.58 -9.44 -12.83
CA ASN A 13 18.67 -10.74 -13.49
C ASN A 13 19.90 -11.54 -13.07
N ALA A 14 20.24 -11.54 -11.78
CA ALA A 14 21.30 -12.41 -11.30
C ALA A 14 20.94 -13.86 -11.67
N PRO A 15 21.88 -14.62 -12.26
CA PRO A 15 21.59 -15.97 -12.71
C PRO A 15 21.21 -16.88 -11.52
N PRO A 16 20.46 -17.97 -11.76
CA PRO A 16 20.30 -19.03 -10.78
C PRO A 16 21.67 -19.47 -10.25
N ASN A 17 21.76 -19.66 -8.93
CA ASN A 17 23.00 -19.93 -8.18
C ASN A 17 23.96 -18.74 -8.02
N HIS A 18 23.53 -17.50 -8.30
CA HIS A 18 24.32 -16.34 -7.88
C HIS A 18 24.49 -16.36 -6.36
N SER A 19 25.75 -16.34 -5.93
CA SER A 19 26.09 -16.46 -4.52
C SER A 19 26.74 -15.17 -4.04
N TRP A 20 26.42 -14.79 -2.81
CA TRP A 20 27.11 -13.71 -2.13
C TRP A 20 28.51 -14.13 -1.64
N ALA A 21 28.92 -15.40 -1.85
CA ALA A 21 30.17 -15.98 -1.37
C ALA A 21 31.43 -15.21 -1.74
N PRO A 22 31.55 -14.67 -2.97
CA PRO A 22 32.72 -13.91 -3.36
C PRO A 22 32.94 -12.64 -2.52
N PHE A 23 31.93 -12.19 -1.75
CA PHE A 23 32.01 -11.04 -0.86
C PHE A 23 32.36 -11.42 0.59
N SER A 24 32.51 -12.71 0.91
CA SER A 24 32.97 -13.13 2.23
C SER A 24 34.45 -12.80 2.39
N THR A 25 34.79 -11.97 3.38
CA THR A 25 36.17 -11.54 3.64
C THR A 25 36.94 -12.52 4.52
N ASN A 26 36.24 -13.44 5.20
CA ASN A 26 36.83 -14.45 6.07
C ASN A 26 36.30 -15.84 5.72
N ASP A 27 37.18 -16.83 5.75
CA ASP A 27 36.85 -18.24 5.60
C ASP A 27 36.01 -18.78 6.78
N ASP A 28 35.64 -17.98 7.78
CA ASP A 28 34.94 -18.40 9.02
C ASP A 28 33.65 -17.63 9.36
N SER A 29 33.30 -16.56 8.65
CA SER A 29 32.10 -15.77 8.99
C SER A 29 30.88 -16.18 8.17
N ASN A 30 29.82 -16.65 8.83
CA ASN A 30 28.46 -16.76 8.26
C ASN A 30 27.80 -15.38 8.00
N ASN A 31 28.59 -14.29 8.04
CA ASN A 31 28.17 -12.92 7.88
C ASN A 31 28.97 -12.30 6.74
N ILE A 32 28.27 -11.72 5.78
CA ILE A 32 28.87 -10.85 4.76
C ILE A 32 28.44 -9.42 5.06
N GLU A 33 29.39 -8.52 5.18
CA GLU A 33 29.14 -7.13 5.60
C GLU A 33 29.50 -6.13 4.49
N PHE A 34 28.52 -5.30 4.13
CA PHE A 34 28.69 -4.21 3.17
C PHE A 34 28.75 -2.86 3.91
N THR A 35 29.92 -2.55 4.47
CA THR A 35 30.09 -1.43 5.43
C THR A 35 29.76 -0.05 4.86
N LYS A 36 29.94 0.19 3.56
CA LYS A 36 29.71 1.51 2.92
C LYS A 36 28.52 1.55 1.96
N LEU A 37 27.81 0.44 1.78
CA LEU A 37 26.69 0.37 0.84
C LEU A 37 25.49 1.15 1.38
N LYS A 38 25.07 2.18 0.64
CA LYS A 38 23.96 3.07 1.00
C LYS A 38 22.69 2.76 0.23
N HIS A 39 22.82 2.31 -1.01
CA HIS A 39 21.68 2.02 -1.89
C HIS A 39 21.83 0.63 -2.51
N LEU A 40 20.81 -0.20 -2.28
CA LEU A 40 20.72 -1.52 -2.88
C LEU A 40 19.45 -1.64 -3.69
N ARG A 41 19.59 -1.98 -4.97
CA ARG A 41 18.45 -2.30 -5.84
C ARG A 41 18.61 -3.68 -6.42
N VAL A 42 17.59 -4.51 -6.26
CA VAL A 42 17.58 -5.91 -6.69
C VAL A 42 16.32 -6.17 -7.50
N GLY A 43 16.48 -6.70 -8.71
CA GLY A 43 15.37 -7.09 -9.55
C GLY A 43 15.59 -8.44 -10.23
N TYR A 44 14.56 -9.30 -10.22
CA TYR A 44 14.61 -10.60 -10.88
C TYR A 44 13.49 -10.72 -11.92
N HIS A 45 13.85 -11.01 -13.18
CA HIS A 45 12.90 -11.34 -14.25
C HIS A 45 12.85 -12.86 -14.50
N ALA A 46 11.64 -13.39 -14.77
CA ALA A 46 11.36 -14.83 -14.94
C ALA A 46 12.19 -15.54 -16.01
N ASN A 47 12.61 -14.81 -17.05
CA ASN A 47 13.19 -15.41 -18.26
C ASN A 47 14.60 -16.01 -18.06
N HIS A 48 15.18 -15.88 -16.86
CA HIS A 48 16.55 -16.34 -16.58
C HIS A 48 16.65 -17.47 -15.56
N GLY A 49 15.55 -18.16 -15.22
CA GLY A 49 15.61 -19.37 -14.41
C GLY A 49 15.93 -19.14 -12.93
N ALA A 50 15.72 -17.93 -12.42
CA ALA A 50 15.94 -17.55 -11.02
C ALA A 50 14.91 -18.17 -10.04
N ASN A 51 14.53 -19.44 -10.24
CA ASN A 51 13.59 -20.12 -9.36
C ASN A 51 14.17 -20.32 -7.96
N HIS A 52 15.48 -20.38 -7.80
CA HIS A 52 16.11 -20.45 -6.48
C HIS A 52 17.49 -19.78 -6.56
N ILE A 53 17.61 -18.56 -6.05
CA ILE A 53 18.93 -18.13 -5.57
C ILE A 53 19.15 -18.94 -4.29
N ALA A 54 19.85 -20.06 -4.42
CA ALA A 54 20.31 -20.80 -3.26
C ALA A 54 21.22 -19.85 -2.47
N VAL A 55 20.75 -19.34 -1.34
CA VAL A 55 21.65 -18.72 -0.38
C VAL A 55 22.50 -19.87 0.16
N PRO A 56 23.84 -19.79 0.04
CA PRO A 56 24.70 -20.86 0.50
C PRO A 56 24.43 -21.12 1.98
N HIS A 57 24.25 -22.41 2.31
CA HIS A 57 24.30 -22.86 3.69
C HIS A 57 25.76 -23.21 4.00
N ARG A 58 26.26 -22.73 5.12
CA ARG A 58 27.45 -23.30 5.75
C ARG A 58 27.00 -24.00 7.02
N ASP A 59 27.31 -25.30 7.12
CA ASP A 59 26.95 -26.15 8.27
C ASP A 59 25.45 -26.15 8.59
N GLY A 60 24.59 -26.05 7.57
CA GLY A 60 23.14 -26.00 7.72
C GLY A 60 22.56 -24.64 8.13
N HIS A 61 23.39 -23.62 8.35
CA HIS A 61 22.95 -22.27 8.67
C HIS A 61 23.03 -21.36 7.43
N PRO A 62 21.96 -20.61 7.11
CA PRO A 62 22.01 -19.64 6.03
C PRO A 62 22.89 -18.46 6.42
N TRP A 63 23.63 -17.92 5.45
CA TRP A 63 24.39 -16.69 5.66
C TRP A 63 23.50 -15.49 5.95
N LYS A 64 23.97 -14.60 6.81
CA LYS A 64 23.34 -13.30 7.06
C LYS A 64 24.07 -12.21 6.30
N LEU A 65 23.31 -11.36 5.63
CA LEU A 65 23.83 -10.22 4.88
C LEU A 65 23.60 -8.95 5.68
N HIS A 66 24.68 -8.33 6.13
CA HIS A 66 24.65 -7.13 6.97
C HIS A 66 24.93 -5.89 6.14
N PHE A 67 24.06 -4.89 6.26
CA PHE A 67 24.17 -3.64 5.52
C PHE A 67 24.13 -2.44 6.49
N PRO A 68 25.17 -2.23 7.31
CA PRO A 68 25.15 -1.28 8.42
C PRO A 68 25.04 0.19 7.98
N SER A 69 25.33 0.53 6.73
CA SER A 69 25.19 1.91 6.20
C SER A 69 24.03 2.06 5.21
N LEU A 70 23.14 1.06 5.11
CA LEU A 70 22.08 1.07 4.11
C LEU A 70 21.05 2.13 4.45
N GLU A 71 20.82 3.02 3.49
CA GLU A 71 19.82 4.08 3.60
C GLU A 71 18.57 3.73 2.79
N SER A 72 18.72 3.00 1.68
CA SER A 72 17.63 2.68 0.77
C SER A 72 17.76 1.28 0.18
N ILE A 73 16.63 0.58 0.14
CA ILE A 73 16.49 -0.68 -0.58
C ILE A 73 15.28 -0.67 -1.52
N GLU A 74 15.47 -1.19 -2.72
CA GLU A 74 14.40 -1.48 -3.67
C GLU A 74 14.52 -2.91 -4.18
N ILE A 75 13.48 -3.72 -3.95
CA ILE A 75 13.39 -5.10 -4.41
C ILE A 75 12.21 -5.22 -5.36
N GLY A 76 12.44 -5.65 -6.61
CA GLY A 76 11.42 -5.82 -7.63
C GLY A 76 11.42 -7.23 -8.22
N CYS A 77 10.53 -8.09 -7.76
CA CYS A 77 10.48 -9.51 -8.10
C CYS A 77 9.04 -9.92 -8.41
N THR A 78 8.53 -9.46 -9.55
CA THR A 78 7.14 -9.75 -9.96
C THR A 78 6.96 -11.16 -10.47
N GLU A 79 8.02 -11.90 -10.80
CA GLU A 79 7.91 -13.24 -11.39
C GLU A 79 8.55 -14.34 -10.54
N SER A 80 9.27 -13.99 -9.47
CA SER A 80 9.94 -14.96 -8.60
C SER A 80 10.03 -14.47 -7.15
N ILE A 81 10.53 -15.35 -6.29
CA ILE A 81 10.93 -15.04 -4.91
C ILE A 81 12.33 -14.38 -4.94
N CYS A 82 12.59 -13.51 -3.97
CA CYS A 82 13.84 -12.84 -3.64
C CYS A 82 14.36 -13.35 -2.29
N PRO A 83 15.22 -14.39 -2.27
CA PRO A 83 15.74 -14.97 -1.04
C PRO A 83 16.46 -13.95 -0.14
N LEU A 84 17.03 -12.88 -0.74
CA LEU A 84 17.71 -11.81 -0.01
C LEU A 84 16.89 -11.26 1.18
N LEU A 85 15.56 -11.14 1.04
CA LEU A 85 14.69 -10.61 2.09
C LEU A 85 14.71 -11.44 3.38
N GLU A 86 14.89 -12.75 3.28
CA GLU A 86 14.89 -13.66 4.43
C GLU A 86 16.19 -13.55 5.26
N TYR A 87 17.29 -13.18 4.60
CA TYR A 87 18.63 -13.28 5.17
C TYR A 87 19.28 -11.94 5.48
N MET A 88 18.67 -10.85 5.05
CA MET A 88 19.21 -9.52 5.26
C MET A 88 18.89 -8.96 6.63
N VAL A 89 19.90 -8.34 7.24
CA VAL A 89 19.73 -7.55 8.45
C VAL A 89 19.71 -6.09 8.03
N LEU A 90 18.50 -5.50 8.02
CA LEU A 90 18.30 -4.10 7.69
C LEU A 90 18.63 -3.22 8.91
N PRO A 91 19.35 -2.09 8.74
CA PRO A 91 19.64 -1.19 9.83
C PRO A 91 18.38 -0.42 10.27
N SER A 92 18.43 0.19 11.46
CA SER A 92 17.30 0.97 12.03
C SER A 92 17.17 2.39 11.48
N HIS A 93 18.14 2.87 10.70
CA HIS A 93 18.14 4.23 10.12
C HIS A 93 17.76 4.26 8.64
N MET A 94 17.00 3.26 8.18
CA MET A 94 16.54 3.18 6.80
C MET A 94 15.71 4.41 6.44
N LYS A 95 16.04 5.05 5.32
CA LYS A 95 15.21 6.13 4.75
C LYS A 95 14.09 5.55 3.90
N LYS A 96 14.38 4.52 3.11
CA LYS A 96 13.42 3.97 2.15
C LYS A 96 13.51 2.46 2.02
N ILE A 97 12.36 1.79 2.10
CA ILE A 97 12.19 0.38 1.80
C ILE A 97 11.11 0.28 0.71
N THR A 98 11.45 -0.29 -0.43
CA THR A 98 10.48 -0.55 -1.49
C THR A 98 10.54 -2.02 -1.89
N ILE A 99 9.40 -2.69 -1.84
CA ILE A 99 9.28 -4.11 -2.19
C ILE A 99 8.12 -4.25 -3.17
N GLU A 100 8.41 -4.78 -4.35
CA GLU A 100 7.45 -5.04 -5.41
C GLU A 100 7.46 -6.51 -5.79
N MET A 101 6.37 -7.23 -5.56
CA MET A 101 6.27 -8.66 -5.87
C MET A 101 4.82 -9.14 -6.01
N LYS A 102 4.65 -10.41 -6.42
CA LYS A 102 3.33 -11.06 -6.42
C LYS A 102 2.84 -11.35 -5.00
N LEU A 103 1.52 -11.33 -4.80
CA LEU A 103 0.90 -11.56 -3.48
C LEU A 103 1.31 -12.92 -2.90
N GLU A 104 1.27 -13.98 -3.73
CA GLU A 104 1.65 -15.33 -3.32
C GLU A 104 3.13 -15.47 -2.95
N HIS A 105 4.01 -14.53 -3.35
CA HIS A 105 5.41 -14.58 -2.95
C HIS A 105 5.63 -14.03 -1.54
N PHE A 106 4.73 -13.17 -1.04
CA PHE A 106 4.84 -12.62 0.32
C PHE A 106 4.76 -13.71 1.39
N GLN A 107 4.04 -14.80 1.14
CA GLN A 107 3.89 -15.89 2.12
C GLN A 107 5.24 -16.50 2.54
N HIS A 108 6.24 -16.47 1.65
CA HIS A 108 7.59 -16.96 1.93
C HIS A 108 8.36 -16.08 2.92
N TYR A 109 7.90 -14.84 3.16
CA TYR A 109 8.52 -13.89 4.07
C TYR A 109 7.68 -13.62 5.31
N ALA A 110 6.78 -14.54 5.69
CA ALA A 110 5.94 -14.36 6.87
C ALA A 110 6.73 -14.17 8.19
N ALA A 111 8.00 -14.59 8.21
CA ALA A 111 8.93 -14.39 9.32
C ALA A 111 9.71 -13.07 9.25
N VAL A 112 9.75 -12.40 8.09
CA VAL A 112 10.44 -11.13 7.92
C VAL A 112 9.67 -10.03 8.64
N ARG A 113 10.40 -9.12 9.27
CA ARG A 113 9.88 -7.89 9.88
C ARG A 113 10.65 -6.71 9.33
N LEU A 114 9.95 -5.71 8.81
CA LEU A 114 10.58 -4.50 8.29
C LEU A 114 10.85 -3.54 9.44
N PRO A 115 12.07 -2.98 9.55
CA PRO A 115 12.35 -1.99 10.57
C PRO A 115 11.59 -0.69 10.27
N VAL A 116 11.49 0.18 11.28
CA VAL A 116 11.03 1.55 11.09
C VAL A 116 11.91 2.24 10.04
N ALA A 117 11.26 2.91 9.10
CA ALA A 117 11.91 3.70 8.07
C ALA A 117 11.14 5.00 7.81
N ASN A 118 11.75 6.00 7.16
CA ASN A 118 10.98 7.18 6.78
C ASN A 118 9.87 6.83 5.76
N GLU A 119 10.16 5.92 4.84
CA GLU A 119 9.24 5.50 3.78
C GLU A 119 9.31 3.98 3.56
N ILE A 120 8.16 3.30 3.66
CA ILE A 120 7.98 1.90 3.30
C ILE A 120 6.91 1.84 2.21
N VAL A 121 7.22 1.19 1.10
CA VAL A 121 6.31 1.02 -0.04
C VAL A 121 6.25 -0.45 -0.43
N LEU A 122 5.09 -1.06 -0.26
CA LEU A 122 4.80 -2.43 -0.69
C LEU A 122 3.90 -2.40 -1.93
N LYS A 123 4.45 -2.81 -3.08
CA LYS A 123 3.72 -2.93 -4.34
C LYS A 123 3.38 -4.39 -4.59
N VAL A 124 2.10 -4.72 -4.57
CA VAL A 124 1.61 -6.08 -4.61
C VAL A 124 0.93 -6.32 -5.95
N HIS A 125 1.35 -7.39 -6.63
CA HIS A 125 0.77 -7.87 -7.88
C HIS A 125 0.02 -9.19 -7.64
N PRO A 126 -1.26 -9.16 -7.24
CA PRO A 126 -2.02 -10.40 -7.12
C PRO A 126 -2.07 -11.15 -8.47
N PHE A 127 -1.73 -12.44 -8.54
CA PHE A 127 -1.83 -13.23 -9.80
C PHE A 127 -3.00 -14.22 -9.79
N SER A 128 -3.45 -14.68 -8.61
CA SER A 128 -4.54 -15.67 -8.46
C SER A 128 -5.40 -15.42 -7.22
N ARG A 129 -6.70 -15.80 -7.27
CA ARG A 129 -7.74 -15.37 -6.32
C ARG A 129 -7.31 -15.47 -4.85
N GLY A 130 -7.30 -14.32 -4.18
CA GLY A 130 -7.58 -14.19 -2.75
C GLY A 130 -6.70 -15.02 -1.83
N ASP A 131 -5.39 -15.09 -2.07
CA ASP A 131 -4.45 -15.76 -1.18
C ASP A 131 -4.39 -15.03 0.18
N PRO A 132 -5.05 -15.56 1.24
CA PRO A 132 -5.06 -14.89 2.53
C PRO A 132 -3.67 -14.95 3.18
N ALA A 133 -2.84 -15.94 2.84
CA ALA A 133 -1.52 -16.11 3.42
C ALA A 133 -0.58 -14.97 3.02
N GLY A 134 -0.67 -14.50 1.77
CA GLY A 134 0.08 -13.33 1.31
C GLY A 134 -0.25 -12.07 2.11
N PHE A 135 -1.54 -11.80 2.36
CA PHE A 135 -1.96 -10.65 3.18
C PHE A 135 -1.55 -10.79 4.65
N VAL A 136 -1.66 -11.99 5.22
CA VAL A 136 -1.15 -12.28 6.58
C VAL A 136 0.34 -12.00 6.68
N ALA A 137 1.12 -12.39 5.67
CA ALA A 137 2.56 -12.11 5.63
C ALA A 137 2.84 -10.60 5.51
N ILE A 138 2.11 -9.87 4.67
CA ILE A 138 2.23 -8.40 4.56
C ILE A 138 1.94 -7.73 5.91
N ASN A 139 0.83 -8.09 6.57
CA ASN A 139 0.47 -7.50 7.87
C ASN A 139 1.59 -7.74 8.89
N ARG A 140 2.08 -8.98 8.97
CA ARG A 140 3.21 -9.37 9.84
C ARG A 140 4.49 -8.59 9.53
N MET A 141 4.85 -8.44 8.25
CA MET A 141 6.04 -7.68 7.85
C MET A 141 5.98 -6.23 8.32
N LEU A 142 4.78 -5.66 8.51
CA LEU A 142 4.55 -4.29 8.93
C LEU A 142 4.29 -4.15 10.45
N ASP A 143 4.35 -5.21 11.25
CA ASP A 143 4.09 -5.16 12.71
C ASP A 143 4.98 -4.10 13.40
N ASP A 144 6.26 -4.05 13.02
CA ASP A 144 7.27 -3.16 13.61
C ASP A 144 7.36 -1.78 12.90
N ALA A 145 6.54 -1.55 11.87
CA ALA A 145 6.61 -0.35 11.03
C ALA A 145 5.87 0.87 11.60
N GLN A 146 5.24 0.79 12.79
CA GLN A 146 4.36 1.82 13.36
C GLN A 146 5.02 3.20 13.54
N GLY A 147 6.34 3.25 13.67
CA GLY A 147 7.10 4.51 13.78
C GLY A 147 7.43 5.18 12.44
N SER A 148 7.05 4.56 11.32
CA SER A 148 7.39 5.05 9.99
C SER A 148 6.49 6.21 9.57
N ASN A 149 7.07 7.23 8.92
CA ASN A 149 6.29 8.41 8.50
C ASN A 149 5.32 8.09 7.35
N ASN A 150 5.76 7.25 6.41
CA ASN A 150 4.96 6.83 5.28
C ASN A 150 5.02 5.31 5.10
N VAL A 151 3.88 4.64 5.20
CA VAL A 151 3.74 3.22 4.90
C VAL A 151 2.64 3.09 3.86
N GLU A 152 3.06 2.82 2.63
CA GLU A 152 2.19 2.71 1.46
C GLU A 152 2.03 1.26 1.04
N LEU A 153 0.78 0.82 0.90
CA LEU A 153 0.41 -0.45 0.30
C LEU A 153 -0.31 -0.19 -1.02
N ASP A 154 0.30 -0.61 -2.14
CA ASP A 154 -0.20 -0.45 -3.51
C ASP A 154 -0.54 -1.82 -4.09
N ILE A 155 -1.83 -2.10 -4.26
CA ILE A 155 -2.36 -3.38 -4.77
C ILE A 155 -2.78 -3.19 -6.23
N LYS A 156 -1.98 -3.70 -7.17
CA LYS A 156 -2.05 -3.36 -8.60
C LYS A 156 -2.97 -4.22 -9.48
N HIS A 157 -3.75 -5.14 -8.93
CA HIS A 157 -4.48 -6.12 -9.77
C HIS A 157 -5.94 -5.75 -10.05
N ARG A 158 -6.24 -5.51 -11.33
CA ARG A 158 -7.54 -5.03 -11.83
C ARG A 158 -8.71 -6.04 -11.80
N ARG A 159 -8.46 -7.32 -11.54
CA ARG A 159 -9.50 -8.37 -11.66
C ARG A 159 -9.82 -9.12 -10.37
N MET A 160 -9.12 -8.82 -9.28
CA MET A 160 -9.29 -9.54 -8.02
C MET A 160 -10.03 -8.68 -7.04
N SER A 161 -11.12 -9.21 -6.51
CA SER A 161 -11.79 -8.60 -5.36
C SER A 161 -10.93 -8.78 -4.12
N MET A 162 -10.66 -7.69 -3.43
CA MET A 162 -9.97 -7.73 -2.15
C MET A 162 -10.85 -8.42 -1.11
N PRO A 163 -10.35 -9.45 -0.39
CA PRO A 163 -11.13 -10.06 0.68
C PRO A 163 -11.40 -9.04 1.79
N PRO A 164 -12.61 -9.02 2.37
CA PRO A 164 -12.90 -8.19 3.54
C PRO A 164 -11.89 -8.46 4.66
N ASN A 165 -11.45 -7.42 5.37
CA ASN A 165 -10.57 -7.52 6.54
C ASN A 165 -9.20 -8.17 6.28
N SER A 166 -8.75 -8.24 5.02
CA SER A 166 -7.44 -8.80 4.67
C SER A 166 -6.26 -7.91 5.10
N ILE A 167 -6.48 -6.60 5.18
CA ILE A 167 -5.48 -5.61 5.55
C ILE A 167 -5.79 -5.13 6.96
N THR A 168 -4.90 -5.42 7.91
CA THR A 168 -5.12 -5.13 9.34
C THR A 168 -3.97 -4.36 9.99
N SER A 169 -2.84 -4.18 9.29
CA SER A 169 -1.71 -3.43 9.85
C SER A 169 -2.05 -1.96 10.04
N THR A 170 -2.07 -1.52 11.29
CA THR A 170 -2.30 -0.11 11.65
C THR A 170 -1.13 0.80 11.28
N ALA A 171 -0.01 0.27 10.80
CA ALA A 171 1.12 1.07 10.35
C ALA A 171 0.82 1.77 9.02
N ILE A 172 -0.14 1.25 8.24
CA ILE A 172 -0.46 1.73 6.89
C ILE A 172 -1.00 3.17 6.98
N THR A 173 -0.28 4.10 6.35
CA THR A 173 -0.68 5.50 6.23
C THR A 173 -1.27 5.79 4.85
N ARG A 174 -0.98 4.96 3.84
CA ARG A 174 -1.49 5.11 2.48
C ARG A 174 -1.90 3.77 1.89
N LEU A 175 -3.09 3.71 1.31
CA LEU A 175 -3.60 2.52 0.65
C LEU A 175 -4.10 2.85 -0.76
N LEU A 176 -3.56 2.16 -1.75
CA LEU A 176 -3.99 2.21 -3.14
C LEU A 176 -4.47 0.82 -3.56
N VAL A 177 -5.70 0.73 -4.05
CA VAL A 177 -6.31 -0.52 -4.51
C VAL A 177 -6.81 -0.36 -5.94
N ALA A 178 -6.12 -1.03 -6.87
CA ALA A 178 -6.46 -1.00 -8.28
C ALA A 178 -7.60 -1.97 -8.66
N GLY A 179 -7.88 -2.96 -7.80
CA GLY A 179 -8.87 -4.01 -8.04
C GLY A 179 -10.30 -3.66 -7.61
N PRO A 180 -11.30 -4.44 -8.07
CA PRO A 180 -12.67 -4.36 -7.61
C PRO A 180 -12.75 -4.43 -6.08
N THR A 181 -13.40 -3.47 -5.44
CA THR A 181 -13.58 -3.45 -3.99
C THR A 181 -15.02 -3.11 -3.67
N SER A 182 -15.70 -3.86 -2.80
CA SER A 182 -17.06 -3.49 -2.38
C SER A 182 -17.04 -2.26 -1.48
N VAL A 183 -18.13 -1.49 -1.50
CA VAL A 183 -18.34 -0.36 -0.58
C VAL A 183 -18.19 -0.77 0.89
N ASP A 184 -18.73 -1.93 1.28
CA ASP A 184 -18.60 -2.43 2.66
C ASP A 184 -17.14 -2.72 3.05
N THR A 185 -16.35 -3.23 2.10
CA THR A 185 -14.91 -3.45 2.32
C THR A 185 -14.18 -2.11 2.50
N MET A 186 -14.53 -1.10 1.71
CA MET A 186 -13.99 0.25 1.87
C MET A 186 -14.31 0.82 3.26
N PHE A 187 -15.56 0.71 3.73
CA PHE A 187 -15.92 1.17 5.07
C PHE A 187 -15.18 0.41 6.17
N GLY A 188 -15.08 -0.92 6.05
CA GLY A 188 -14.30 -1.75 6.97
C GLY A 188 -12.84 -1.32 7.07
N LEU A 189 -12.21 -1.01 5.93
CA LEU A 189 -10.83 -0.52 5.91
C LEU A 189 -10.65 0.85 6.58
N ILE A 190 -11.57 1.79 6.33
CA ILE A 190 -11.53 3.12 6.95
C ILE A 190 -11.62 3.00 8.47
N GLN A 191 -12.46 2.09 8.98
CA GLN A 191 -12.62 1.86 10.41
C GLN A 191 -11.46 1.09 11.05
N GLN A 192 -10.82 0.17 10.31
CA GLN A 192 -9.75 -0.70 10.82
C GLN A 192 -8.37 -0.05 10.77
N LEU A 193 -8.15 0.95 9.91
CA LEU A 193 -6.85 1.56 9.67
C LEU A 193 -6.81 3.00 10.25
N PRO A 194 -6.57 3.17 11.57
CA PRO A 194 -6.68 4.46 12.23
C PRO A 194 -5.60 5.46 11.80
N ASN A 195 -4.46 5.00 11.29
CA ASN A 195 -3.37 5.86 10.82
C ASN A 195 -3.44 6.18 9.32
N LEU A 196 -4.49 5.73 8.63
CA LEU A 196 -4.65 5.97 7.20
C LEU A 196 -4.85 7.47 6.94
N VAL A 197 -4.01 8.06 6.11
CA VAL A 197 -4.03 9.47 5.69
C VAL A 197 -4.46 9.61 4.23
N GLY A 198 -4.12 8.65 3.38
CA GLY A 198 -4.48 8.62 1.96
C GLY A 198 -5.12 7.30 1.54
N LEU A 199 -6.24 7.35 0.83
CA LEU A 199 -6.96 6.16 0.36
C LEU A 199 -7.44 6.31 -1.08
N ILE A 200 -7.10 5.35 -1.94
CA ILE A 200 -7.46 5.39 -3.36
C ILE A 200 -8.02 4.05 -3.82
N PHE A 201 -9.22 4.08 -4.40
CA PHE A 201 -9.83 2.96 -5.11
C PHE A 201 -9.97 3.29 -6.60
N HIS A 202 -9.41 2.43 -7.47
CA HIS A 202 -9.62 2.57 -8.91
C HIS A 202 -10.87 1.86 -9.42
N THR A 203 -11.41 0.92 -8.64
CA THR A 203 -12.62 0.18 -9.03
C THR A 203 -13.45 -0.13 -7.81
N LEU A 204 -14.34 0.78 -7.40
CA LEU A 204 -15.30 0.55 -6.33
C LEU A 204 -16.59 -0.06 -6.90
N ASN A 205 -16.99 -1.22 -6.36
CA ASN A 205 -18.23 -1.90 -6.67
C ASN A 205 -19.31 -1.51 -5.65
N MET A 206 -20.48 -1.11 -6.17
CA MET A 206 -21.65 -0.74 -5.37
C MET A 206 -22.72 -1.85 -5.33
N ASP A 207 -22.44 -3.03 -5.89
CA ASP A 207 -23.34 -4.17 -5.75
C ASP A 207 -23.50 -4.57 -4.28
N SER A 208 -24.75 -4.67 -3.82
CA SER A 208 -25.12 -5.23 -2.51
C SER A 208 -24.51 -4.49 -1.30
N VAL A 209 -24.59 -3.15 -1.28
CA VAL A 209 -24.22 -2.37 -0.09
C VAL A 209 -25.08 -2.77 1.11
N GLN A 210 -24.47 -3.36 2.13
CA GLN A 210 -25.14 -3.74 3.37
C GLN A 210 -25.05 -2.66 4.44
N THR A 211 -24.02 -1.82 4.38
CA THR A 211 -23.87 -0.70 5.30
C THR A 211 -25.06 0.22 5.17
N ASP A 212 -25.68 0.54 6.31
CA ASP A 212 -26.76 1.53 6.36
C ASP A 212 -26.17 2.92 6.06
N ILE A 213 -26.43 3.40 4.84
CA ILE A 213 -26.03 4.73 4.39
C ILE A 213 -27.18 5.67 4.73
N SER A 214 -27.11 6.24 5.93
CA SER A 214 -28.02 7.28 6.38
C SER A 214 -27.35 8.64 6.31
N VAL A 215 -28.02 9.58 5.64
CA VAL A 215 -27.69 11.01 5.68
C VAL A 215 -28.81 11.67 6.47
N PRO A 216 -28.53 12.33 7.62
CA PRO A 216 -29.57 13.01 8.40
C PRO A 216 -30.34 13.98 7.53
N GLU A 217 -31.63 14.18 7.76
CA GLU A 217 -32.37 15.27 7.13
C GLU A 217 -31.91 16.62 7.70
N ALA A 218 -32.10 17.72 6.96
CA ALA A 218 -31.56 19.02 7.35
C ALA A 218 -32.17 19.55 8.67
N ASP A 219 -33.38 19.09 9.00
CA ASP A 219 -34.09 19.43 10.23
C ASP A 219 -33.77 18.45 11.38
N ASP A 220 -32.99 17.40 11.11
CA ASP A 220 -32.59 16.42 12.11
C ASP A 220 -31.37 16.92 12.89
N HIS A 221 -31.55 17.15 14.20
CA HIS A 221 -30.48 17.55 15.10
C HIS A 221 -29.53 16.39 15.47
N ALA A 222 -29.73 15.19 14.92
CA ALA A 222 -28.86 14.05 15.14
C ALA A 222 -27.42 14.33 14.64
N THR A 223 -26.47 14.33 15.58
CA THR A 223 -25.05 14.39 15.27
C THR A 223 -24.55 13.03 14.81
N VAL A 224 -23.93 12.99 13.63
CA VAL A 224 -23.33 11.77 13.08
C VAL A 224 -22.00 11.47 13.79
N GLU A 225 -21.89 10.29 14.40
CA GLU A 225 -20.64 9.85 15.03
C GLU A 225 -19.54 9.62 13.98
N PRO A 226 -18.37 10.27 14.08
CA PRO A 226 -17.30 10.17 13.08
C PRO A 226 -16.52 8.85 13.16
N TYR A 227 -15.88 8.47 12.04
CA TYR A 227 -14.92 7.38 12.03
C TYR A 227 -13.61 7.78 12.71
N ASN A 228 -13.03 6.83 13.45
CA ASN A 228 -11.71 6.98 14.05
C ASN A 228 -10.61 6.78 13.00
N THR A 229 -10.35 7.81 12.21
CA THR A 229 -9.35 7.79 11.12
C THR A 229 -8.63 9.13 11.01
N LYS A 230 -7.42 9.11 10.45
CA LYS A 230 -6.63 10.31 10.12
C LYS A 230 -6.75 10.70 8.64
N LEU A 231 -7.75 10.14 7.94
CA LEU A 231 -7.86 10.24 6.49
C LEU A 231 -8.05 11.71 6.09
N THR A 232 -7.09 12.26 5.35
CA THR A 232 -7.16 13.64 4.82
C THR A 232 -7.41 13.68 3.33
N GLY A 233 -7.06 12.61 2.61
CA GLY A 233 -7.19 12.53 1.16
C GLY A 233 -7.81 11.22 0.70
N MET A 234 -8.85 11.29 -0.12
CA MET A 234 -9.51 10.12 -0.66
C MET A 234 -9.82 10.28 -2.16
N ALA A 235 -9.61 9.21 -2.93
CA ALA A 235 -10.06 9.12 -4.30
C ALA A 235 -10.81 7.81 -4.59
N ILE A 236 -11.97 7.95 -5.24
CA ILE A 236 -12.85 6.83 -5.59
C ILE A 236 -13.13 6.89 -7.08
N ASN A 237 -12.94 5.76 -7.77
CA ASN A 237 -13.46 5.55 -9.11
C ASN A 237 -14.40 4.35 -9.07
N TYR A 238 -15.65 4.53 -9.47
CA TYR A 238 -16.62 3.43 -9.50
C TYR A 238 -16.41 2.54 -10.71
N MET A 239 -16.86 1.30 -10.61
CA MET A 239 -16.88 0.37 -11.73
C MET A 239 -17.82 0.89 -12.83
N LYS A 240 -17.33 0.91 -14.08
CA LYS A 240 -18.15 1.28 -15.25
C LYS A 240 -19.26 0.25 -15.46
N GLY A 241 -20.51 0.71 -15.62
CA GLY A 241 -21.55 -0.08 -16.29
C GLY A 241 -22.75 -0.59 -15.48
N ASN A 242 -22.92 -0.24 -14.19
CA ASN A 242 -24.23 -0.37 -13.51
C ASN A 242 -24.14 0.24 -12.10
N HIS A 243 -24.20 1.56 -12.00
CA HIS A 243 -24.03 2.22 -10.71
C HIS A 243 -25.08 3.31 -10.58
N SER A 244 -25.82 3.34 -9.47
CA SER A 244 -26.85 4.35 -9.23
C SER A 244 -26.17 5.68 -8.89
N PRO A 245 -26.41 6.76 -9.64
CA PRO A 245 -25.85 8.09 -9.31
C PRO A 245 -26.28 8.57 -7.92
N ASP A 246 -27.51 8.23 -7.50
CA ASP A 246 -28.03 8.55 -6.18
C ASP A 246 -27.28 7.79 -5.08
N LEU A 247 -26.97 6.51 -5.32
CA LEU A 247 -26.17 5.72 -4.39
C LEU A 247 -24.73 6.23 -4.29
N ALA A 248 -24.11 6.62 -5.42
CA ALA A 248 -22.79 7.23 -5.43
C ALA A 248 -22.78 8.55 -4.62
N ALA A 249 -23.80 9.38 -4.80
CA ALA A 249 -23.97 10.60 -4.02
C ALA A 249 -24.21 10.30 -2.53
N ALA A 250 -25.02 9.30 -2.19
CA ALA A 250 -25.27 8.90 -0.81
C ALA A 250 -23.98 8.43 -0.10
N ILE A 251 -23.17 7.60 -0.77
CA ILE A 251 -21.85 7.17 -0.27
C ILE A 251 -20.93 8.37 -0.04
N ALA A 252 -20.86 9.29 -1.00
CA ALA A 252 -20.05 10.50 -0.87
C ALA A 252 -20.49 11.35 0.34
N LYS A 253 -21.79 11.64 0.47
CA LYS A 253 -22.35 12.39 1.60
C LYS A 253 -22.04 11.74 2.94
N HIS A 254 -22.22 10.42 3.03
CA HIS A 254 -21.90 9.64 4.22
C HIS A 254 -20.43 9.74 4.60
N LEU A 255 -19.51 9.58 3.65
CA LEU A 255 -18.07 9.73 3.89
C LEU A 255 -17.71 11.16 4.35
N LEU A 256 -18.30 12.18 3.72
CA LEU A 256 -18.06 13.59 4.08
C LEU A 256 -18.51 13.93 5.51
N LEU A 257 -19.61 13.33 5.97
CA LEU A 257 -20.08 13.48 7.35
C LEU A 257 -19.22 12.70 8.34
N LYS A 258 -18.93 11.43 8.03
CA LYS A 258 -18.22 10.51 8.92
C LYS A 258 -16.72 10.79 9.04
N ILE A 259 -16.12 11.53 8.11
CA ILE A 259 -14.66 11.75 8.06
C ILE A 259 -14.36 13.26 8.13
N PRO A 260 -14.44 13.87 9.32
CA PRO A 260 -14.24 15.32 9.47
C PRO A 260 -12.80 15.79 9.20
N THR A 261 -11.83 14.88 9.16
CA THR A 261 -10.43 15.17 8.81
C THR A 261 -10.19 15.28 7.31
N LEU A 262 -11.18 14.94 6.48
CA LEU A 262 -11.03 14.92 5.04
C LEU A 262 -10.89 16.34 4.50
N THR A 263 -9.82 16.59 3.73
CA THR A 263 -9.53 17.88 3.10
C THR A 263 -9.52 17.81 1.58
N LYS A 264 -9.34 16.61 1.03
CA LYS A 264 -9.33 16.36 -0.41
C LYS A 264 -10.20 15.15 -0.74
N PHE A 265 -11.22 15.36 -1.57
CA PHE A 265 -12.14 14.30 -1.99
C PHE A 265 -12.32 14.28 -3.49
N PHE A 266 -11.90 13.18 -4.11
CA PHE A 266 -12.04 12.94 -5.55
C PHE A 266 -12.98 11.76 -5.75
N ALA A 267 -14.11 11.97 -6.41
CA ALA A 267 -15.02 10.89 -6.73
C ALA A 267 -15.43 11.01 -8.20
N HIS A 268 -15.00 10.05 -8.99
CA HIS A 268 -15.30 9.99 -10.42
C HIS A 268 -16.73 9.48 -10.60
N GLN A 269 -17.51 10.08 -11.50
CA GLN A 269 -18.91 9.69 -11.76
C GLN A 269 -19.89 9.91 -10.59
N THR A 270 -19.51 10.70 -9.57
CA THR A 270 -20.43 11.18 -8.54
C THR A 270 -21.10 12.48 -9.02
N PRO A 271 -22.43 12.59 -9.01
CA PRO A 271 -23.13 13.82 -9.42
C PRO A 271 -22.71 15.03 -8.60
N VAL A 272 -21.98 15.94 -9.25
CA VAL A 272 -21.39 17.15 -8.65
C VAL A 272 -22.46 17.97 -7.92
N GLN A 273 -23.59 18.22 -8.57
CA GLN A 273 -24.67 19.05 -8.02
C GLN A 273 -25.26 18.48 -6.71
N LEU A 274 -25.41 17.15 -6.61
CA LEU A 274 -25.97 16.52 -5.41
C LEU A 274 -25.06 16.65 -4.19
N VAL A 275 -23.74 16.66 -4.42
CA VAL A 275 -22.73 16.86 -3.36
C VAL A 275 -22.63 18.34 -2.99
N HIS A 276 -22.64 19.25 -3.97
CA HIS A 276 -22.60 20.69 -3.70
C HIS A 276 -23.81 21.17 -2.90
N ASN A 277 -25.03 20.81 -3.32
CA ASN A 277 -26.25 21.15 -2.58
C ASN A 277 -26.20 20.62 -1.14
N PHE A 278 -25.64 19.43 -0.95
CA PHE A 278 -25.44 18.87 0.37
C PHE A 278 -24.44 19.70 1.22
N VAL A 279 -23.29 20.07 0.66
CA VAL A 279 -22.32 20.91 1.40
C VAL A 279 -22.93 22.26 1.77
N GLU A 280 -23.66 22.91 0.85
CA GLU A 280 -24.33 24.18 1.12
C GLU A 280 -25.33 24.07 2.28
N THR A 281 -26.19 23.06 2.25
CA THR A 281 -27.21 22.82 3.28
C THR A 281 -26.61 22.49 4.64
N TYR A 282 -25.55 21.66 4.71
CA TYR A 282 -25.05 21.10 5.97
C TYR A 282 -23.78 21.79 6.51
N SER A 283 -23.19 22.73 5.76
CA SER A 283 -21.96 23.45 6.16
C SER A 283 -22.05 24.17 7.51
N GLN A 284 -23.23 24.68 7.87
CA GLN A 284 -23.43 25.34 9.17
C GLN A 284 -23.34 24.36 10.35
N GLN A 285 -23.90 23.16 10.18
CA GLN A 285 -23.88 22.10 11.20
C GLN A 285 -22.54 21.35 11.21
N TYR A 286 -21.91 21.22 10.04
CA TYR A 286 -20.65 20.51 9.82
C TYR A 286 -19.62 21.43 9.14
N PRO A 287 -18.95 22.33 9.88
CA PRO A 287 -18.09 23.37 9.31
C PRO A 287 -16.93 22.85 8.46
N HIS A 288 -16.43 21.65 8.73
CA HIS A 288 -15.32 21.04 7.98
C HIS A 288 -15.66 20.85 6.50
N LEU A 289 -16.94 20.67 6.14
CA LEU A 289 -17.39 20.48 4.76
C LEU A 289 -16.99 21.65 3.85
N SER A 290 -16.93 22.87 4.38
CA SER A 290 -16.59 24.08 3.62
C SER A 290 -15.11 24.15 3.21
N SER A 291 -14.25 23.33 3.82
CA SER A 291 -12.80 23.35 3.60
C SER A 291 -12.31 22.28 2.62
N ILE A 292 -13.22 21.46 2.09
CA ILE A 292 -12.88 20.30 1.28
C ILE A 292 -12.60 20.73 -0.17
N GLU A 293 -11.41 20.40 -0.68
CA GLU A 293 -11.10 20.46 -2.10
C GLU A 293 -11.77 19.29 -2.82
N PHE A 294 -12.74 19.61 -3.67
CA PHE A 294 -13.43 18.63 -4.50
C PHE A 294 -12.77 18.51 -5.88
N GLY A 295 -12.51 17.28 -6.30
CA GLY A 295 -12.24 16.96 -7.69
C GLY A 295 -13.24 15.91 -8.19
N LEU A 296 -14.47 16.37 -8.36
CA LEU A 296 -15.57 15.60 -8.91
C LEU A 296 -15.53 15.73 -10.44
N ARG A 297 -15.61 14.61 -11.16
CA ARG A 297 -15.58 14.59 -12.63
C ARG A 297 -16.69 13.69 -13.15
N ASP A 298 -17.48 14.20 -14.09
CA ASP A 298 -18.54 13.45 -14.77
C ASP A 298 -18.03 12.65 -15.99
N ASP A 299 -16.80 12.93 -16.46
CA ASP A 299 -16.33 12.47 -17.79
C ASP A 299 -15.56 11.14 -17.74
N ALA A 300 -15.92 10.17 -18.57
CA ALA A 300 -15.43 8.78 -18.58
C ALA A 300 -13.94 8.51 -18.93
N ASP A 301 -13.09 9.54 -19.04
CA ASP A 301 -11.70 9.40 -19.47
C ASP A 301 -10.76 8.93 -18.34
N SER A 302 -10.73 7.61 -18.22
CA SER A 302 -10.17 6.79 -17.14
C SER A 302 -8.64 6.59 -17.19
N ALA A 303 -7.85 7.60 -17.55
CA ALA A 303 -6.42 7.35 -17.86
C ALA A 303 -5.38 8.06 -16.98
N ASN A 304 -5.74 8.93 -16.02
CA ASN A 304 -4.73 9.71 -15.30
C ASN A 304 -4.75 9.53 -13.78
N SER A 305 -4.56 8.29 -13.31
CA SER A 305 -4.23 7.97 -11.91
C SER A 305 -3.07 8.83 -11.39
N ASN A 306 -2.10 9.14 -12.26
CA ASN A 306 -0.96 10.00 -11.93
C ASN A 306 -1.34 11.45 -11.59
N TRP A 307 -2.45 11.97 -12.10
CA TRP A 307 -2.95 13.31 -11.75
C TRP A 307 -3.56 13.33 -10.35
N ILE A 308 -4.38 12.32 -10.02
CA ILE A 308 -4.99 12.17 -8.69
C ILE A 308 -3.92 11.94 -7.62
N MET A 309 -2.93 11.08 -7.90
CA MET A 309 -1.78 10.85 -7.01
C MET A 309 -1.02 12.16 -6.76
N LYS A 310 -0.66 12.92 -7.81
CA LYS A 310 0.03 14.21 -7.65
C LYS A 310 -0.78 15.24 -6.84
N LYS A 311 -2.10 15.25 -6.97
CA LYS A 311 -3.02 16.15 -6.24
C LYS A 311 -3.25 15.73 -4.79
N LEU A 312 -3.23 14.43 -4.49
CA LEU A 312 -3.35 13.92 -3.12
C LEU A 312 -2.04 14.03 -2.34
N TYR A 313 -0.88 13.99 -3.01
CA TYR A 313 0.44 13.97 -2.37
C TYR A 313 1.18 15.31 -2.31
N HIS A 314 0.67 16.36 -2.96
CA HIS A 314 1.17 17.74 -2.91
C HIS A 314 0.04 18.68 -2.50
#